data_AF-A0A3B0VBF4-F1
#
_entry.id   AF-A0A3B0VBF4-F1
#
_cell.length_a   1.000
_cell.length_b   1.000
_cell.length_c   1.000
_cell.angle_alpha   90.00
_cell.angle_beta   90.00
_cell.angle_gamma   90.00
#
_symmetry.space_group_name_H-M   'P 1'
#
loop_
_entity.id
_entity.type
_entity.pdbx_description
1 polymer ?
#
loop_
_entity_poly.entity_id
_entity_poly.type
_entity_poly.pdbx_seq_one_letter_code
_entity_poly.pdbx_strand_id
1 'polypeptide(L)' 'MELEVYWTQFAQEKLEDINDYYEIKASSPVAKKLITGIIEQTINLGKNPRIGQKEKLLLNRPEEFRYLVFKNGSILKTV' A
#
# COMPACT_ATOMS: atom_id res chain seq x y z
N MET A 1 -17.29 -11.81 -6.32
CA MET A 1 -17.21 -11.50 -4.89
C MET A 1 -16.10 -10.48 -4.73
N GLU A 2 -16.42 -9.33 -4.15
CA GLU A 2 -15.45 -8.29 -3.80
C GLU A 2 -14.99 -8.58 -2.36
N LEU A 3 -13.68 -8.62 -2.14
CA LEU A 3 -13.10 -8.82 -0.82
C LEU A 3 -12.94 -7.47 -0.11
N GLU A 4 -13.15 -7.46 1.19
CA GLU A 4 -12.92 -6.27 2.00
C GLU A 4 -11.43 -6.14 2.32
N VAL A 5 -10.91 -4.91 2.21
CA VAL A 5 -9.50 -4.60 2.46
C VAL A 5 -9.37 -3.97 3.83
N TYR A 6 -8.60 -4.63 4.71
CA TYR A 6 -8.30 -4.15 6.05
C TYR A 6 -6.88 -3.61 6.13
N TRP A 7 -6.72 -2.51 6.84
CA TRP A 7 -5.42 -1.92 7.15
C TRP A 7 -5.02 -2.27 8.57
N THR A 8 -3.81 -2.76 8.76
CA THR A 8 -3.24 -2.91 10.10
C THR A 8 -2.88 -1.54 10.66
N GLN A 9 -2.82 -1.42 11.98
CA GLN A 9 -2.34 -0.19 12.64
C GLN A 9 -0.97 0.22 12.11
N PHE A 10 -0.05 -0.73 11.94
CA PHE A 10 1.26 -0.47 11.37
C PHE A 10 1.19 0.14 9.96
N ALA A 11 0.26 -0.31 9.12
CA ALA A 11 0.08 0.23 7.78
C ALA A 11 -0.48 1.66 7.81
N GLN A 12 -1.37 1.97 8.76
CA GLN A 12 -1.90 3.32 8.99
C GLN A 12 -0.79 4.28 9.45
N GLU A 13 0.02 3.88 10.44
CA GLU A 13 1.17 4.66 10.92
C GLU A 13 2.15 4.95 9.77
N LYS A 14 2.37 4.01 8.86
CA LYS A 14 3.23 4.23 7.68
C LYS A 14 2.62 5.21 6.67
N LEU A 15 1.29 5.28 6.53
CA LEU A 15 0.66 6.30 5.70
C LEU A 15 0.82 7.69 6.32
N GLU A 16 0.71 7.81 7.65
CA GLU A 16 0.96 9.05 8.38
C GLU A 16 2.41 9.51 8.19
N ASP A 17 3.40 8.62 8.38
CA ASP A 17 4.82 8.90 8.13
C ASP A 17 5.07 9.44 6.71
N ILE A 18 4.42 8.84 5.70
CA ILE A 18 4.53 9.27 4.30
C ILE A 18 3.91 10.65 4.12
N ASN A 19 2.73 10.89 4.71
CA ASN A 19 2.05 12.17 4.61
C ASN A 19 2.93 13.28 5.18
N ASP A 20 3.38 13.13 6.42
CA ASP A 20 4.17 14.12 7.15
C ASP A 20 5.48 14.44 6.41
N TYR A 21 6.16 13.42 5.88
CA TYR A 21 7.36 13.60 5.07
C TYR A 21 7.12 14.48 3.83
N TYR A 22 6.04 14.23 3.09
CA TYR A 22 5.73 14.99 1.86
C TYR A 22 5.06 16.33 2.13
N GLU A 23 4.42 16.51 3.29
CA GLU A 23 3.93 17.83 3.73
C GLU A 23 5.10 18.79 3.90
N ILE A 24 6.19 18.32 4.51
CA ILE A 24 7.41 19.11 4.74
C ILE A 24 8.24 19.24 3.47
N LYS A 25 8.46 18.15 2.73
CA LYS A 25 9.39 18.11 1.59
C LYS A 25 8.83 18.71 0.30
N ALA A 26 7.52 18.63 0.08
CA ALA A 26 6.89 19.05 -1.16
C ALA A 26 5.78 20.07 -0.93
N SER A 27 4.65 19.63 -0.36
CA SER A 27 3.52 20.46 0.08
C SER A 27 2.34 19.57 0.49
N SER A 28 1.41 20.10 1.29
CA SER A 28 0.20 19.37 1.70
C SER A 28 -0.63 18.82 0.52
N PRO A 29 -0.86 19.55 -0.60
CA PRO A 29 -1.55 18.98 -1.76
C PRO A 29 -0.82 17.78 -2.38
N VAL A 30 0.51 17.79 -2.40
CA VAL A 30 1.32 16.67 -2.92
C VAL A 30 1.23 15.46 -1.99
N ALA A 31 1.32 15.68 -0.68
CA ALA A 31 1.18 14.63 0.33
C ALA A 31 -0.19 13.94 0.23
N LYS A 32 -1.27 14.74 0.22
CA LYS A 32 -2.64 14.23 0.05
C LYS A 32 -2.81 13.43 -1.24
N LYS A 33 -2.31 13.94 -2.37
CA LYS A 33 -2.39 13.23 -3.66
C LYS A 33 -1.65 11.89 -3.63
N LEU A 34 -0.54 11.79 -2.91
CA LEU A 34 0.18 10.53 -2.73
C LEU A 34 -0.61 9.54 -1.89
N ILE A 35 -1.14 9.96 -0.74
CA ILE A 35 -1.95 9.10 0.15
C ILE A 35 -3.21 8.62 -0.58
N THR A 36 -3.95 9.52 -1.23
CA THR A 36 -5.14 9.15 -2.03
C THR A 36 -4.79 8.12 -3.10
N GLY A 37 -3.68 8.30 -3.82
CA GLY A 37 -3.26 7.33 -4.84
C GLY A 37 -2.88 5.96 -4.27
N ILE A 38 -2.29 5.90 -3.06
CA ILE A 38 -2.04 4.63 -2.38
C ILE A 38 -3.37 3.95 -2.02
N ILE A 39 -4.31 4.68 -1.42
CA ILE A 39 -5.63 4.16 -1.03
C ILE A 39 -6.37 3.64 -2.28
N GLU A 40 -6.41 4.40 -3.36
CA GLU A 40 -7.06 4.00 -4.62
C GLU A 40 -6.47 2.70 -5.20
N GLN A 41 -5.15 2.50 -5.12
CA GLN A 41 -4.54 1.24 -5.53
C GLN A 41 -5.00 0.07 -4.66
N THR A 42 -5.20 0.30 -3.37
CA THR A 42 -5.66 -0.76 -2.45
C THR A 42 -7.12 -1.12 -2.65
N ILE A 43 -7.98 -0.18 -3.07
CA ILE A 43 -9.38 -0.47 -3.40
C ILE A 43 -9.46 -1.53 -4.52
N ASN A 44 -8.54 -1.48 -5.49
CA ASN A 44 -8.48 -2.49 -6.56
C ASN A 44 -8.10 -3.90 -6.06
N LEU A 45 -7.51 -4.04 -4.87
CA LEU A 45 -7.23 -5.36 -4.27
C LEU A 45 -8.51 -6.11 -3.91
N GLY A 46 -9.57 -5.41 -3.51
CA GLY A 46 -10.85 -6.06 -3.23
C GLY A 46 -11.41 -6.81 -4.45
N LYS A 47 -11.16 -6.28 -5.65
CA LYS A 47 -11.56 -6.88 -6.93
C LYS A 47 -10.52 -7.88 -7.45
N ASN A 48 -9.23 -7.57 -7.28
CA ASN A 48 -8.12 -8.35 -7.80
C ASN A 48 -7.06 -8.60 -6.70
N PRO A 49 -7.34 -9.47 -5.72
CA PRO A 49 -6.45 -9.69 -4.57
C PRO A 49 -5.07 -10.23 -4.95
N ARG A 50 -4.95 -10.81 -6.15
CA ARG A 50 -3.72 -11.42 -6.67
C ARG A 50 -2.94 -10.53 -7.65
N ILE A 51 -3.32 -9.26 -7.80
CA ILE A 51 -2.64 -8.30 -8.69
C ILE A 51 -1.22 -7.98 -8.25
N GLY A 52 -0.93 -8.13 -6.94
CA GLY A 52 0.42 -7.96 -6.39
C GLY A 52 1.38 -9.10 -6.75
N GLN A 53 2.65 -8.74 -6.91
CA GLN A 53 3.74 -9.68 -7.14
C GLN A 53 4.03 -10.46 -5.85
N LYS A 54 4.26 -11.78 -5.94
CA LYS A 54 4.64 -12.58 -4.77
C LYS A 54 5.99 -12.11 -4.20
N GLU A 55 6.06 -11.99 -2.88
CA GLU A 55 7.28 -11.69 -2.14
C GLU A 55 8.17 -12.93 -2.14
N LYS A 56 9.22 -12.91 -2.98
CA LYS A 56 10.12 -14.06 -3.19
C LYS A 56 10.82 -14.47 -1.90
N LEU A 57 11.09 -13.52 -1.00
CA LEU A 57 11.76 -13.80 0.28
C LEU A 57 10.84 -14.46 1.30
N LEU A 58 9.52 -14.48 1.06
CA LEU A 58 8.51 -15.02 1.98
C LEU A 58 7.70 -16.19 1.38
N LEU A 59 8.17 -16.79 0.28
CA LEU A 59 7.47 -17.90 -0.39
C LEU A 59 7.26 -19.14 0.51
N ASN A 60 8.07 -19.29 1.56
CA ASN A 60 7.97 -20.42 2.50
C ASN A 60 6.83 -20.24 3.52
N ARG A 61 6.12 -19.11 3.50
CA ARG A 61 5.01 -18.80 4.40
C ARG A 61 3.67 -19.15 3.74
N PRO A 62 2.73 -19.80 4.45
CA PRO A 62 1.45 -20.21 3.86
C PRO A 62 0.56 -19.02 3.45
N GLU A 63 0.79 -17.83 4.00
CA GLU A 63 -0.05 -16.65 3.82
C GLU A 63 0.17 -15.91 2.47
N GLU A 64 0.93 -16.47 1.53
CA GLU A 64 1.14 -15.93 0.16
C GLU A 64 1.41 -14.41 0.06
N PHE A 65 2.34 -13.90 0.85
CA PHE A 65 2.73 -12.48 0.84
C PHE A 65 2.96 -11.92 -0.57
N ARG A 66 2.38 -10.76 -0.83
CA ARG A 66 2.48 -10.02 -2.10
C ARG A 66 2.84 -8.57 -1.85
N TYR A 67 3.34 -7.91 -2.89
CA TYR A 67 3.57 -6.48 -2.87
C TYR A 67 3.09 -5.78 -4.15
N LEU A 68 2.73 -4.52 -4.00
CA LEU A 68 2.41 -3.59 -5.06
C LEU A 68 3.38 -2.41 -5.01
N VAL A 69 3.85 -1.97 -6.17
CA VAL A 69 4.73 -0.81 -6.28
C VAL A 69 3.89 0.39 -6.69
N PHE A 70 3.85 1.42 -5.85
CA PHE A 70 3.16 2.68 -6.13
C PHE A 70 4.16 3.81 -6.34
N LYS A 71 4.37 4.20 -7.62
CA LYS A 71 5.41 5.16 -8.06
C LYS A 71 6.82 4.78 -7.58
N ASN A 72 7.84 5.50 -8.06
CA ASN A 72 9.27 5.20 -7.85
C ASN A 72 9.69 5.20 -6.37
N GLY A 73 9.33 4.16 -5.60
CA GLY A 73 9.88 3.90 -4.26
C GLY A 73 8.89 3.40 -3.20
N SER A 74 7.57 3.56 -3.36
CA SER A 74 6.63 3.11 -2.32
C SER A 74 6.21 1.67 -2.56
N ILE A 75 6.53 0.78 -1.62
CA ILE A 75 6.13 -0.63 -1.64
C ILE A 75 4.98 -0.81 -0.65
N LEU A 76 3.84 -1.26 -1.15
CA LEU A 76 2.72 -1.72 -0.32
C LEU A 76 2.80 -3.25 -0.20
N LYS A 77 2.78 -3.79 1.02
CA LYS A 77 2.74 -5.24 1.26
C LYS A 77 1.30 -5.67 1.58
N THR A 78 0.88 -6.77 0.98
CA THR A 78 -0.46 -7.36 1.13
C THR A 78 -0.29 -8.84 1.47
N VAL A 79 -1.17 -9.37 2.32
CA VAL A 79 -1.25 -10.78 2.72
C VAL A 79 -2.62 -11.29 2.33
#